data_AF-A0A8S3TXM3-F1
#
_entry.id   AF-A0A8S3TXM3-F1
#
_cell.length_a   1.000
_cell.length_b   1.000
_cell.length_c   1.000
_cell.angle_alpha   90.00
_cell.angle_beta   90.00
_cell.angle_gamma   90.00
#
_symmetry.space_group_name_H-M   'P 1'
#
loop_
_entity.id
_entity.type
_entity.pdbx_description
1 polymer ?
#
loop_
_entity_poly.entity_id
_entity_poly.type
_entity_poly.pdbx_seq_one_letter_code
_entity_poly.pdbx_strand_id
1 'polypeptide(L)'
;MWKLDKEERGASYKYVWNNSDFNAIDPSKTDYLLGLFQQDHLDYELERDQSEKGEPSLPELVRKAIQILRKNENGFFLMVEGGRIDHGHHDGKAKKALYETLSLEDAVREAVALTDEEETLIVVTADHSHVFNIAGYPKRGNDILGVVDPLFRQWYPLDGKAYTTLLYANGPGFNTSGAGRTDPLEEVDNLHDKDYVQNSGVPLKSETHGGEDVAIYAKGPMAHLIHGVQEQHYVAHVMAYASCVGQNKDHCRQTNTASSLHNNFFNSCFILLLFVNCLFYAIFL
;
A
#
# COMPACT_ATOMS: atom_id res chain seq x y z
N MET A 1 -18.29 -20.58 10.79
CA MET A 1 -19.29 -19.76 10.10
C MET A 1 -18.95 -19.61 8.62
N TRP A 2 -17.76 -19.10 8.23
CA TRP A 2 -17.37 -18.96 6.82
C TRP A 2 -17.32 -20.29 6.04
N LYS A 3 -16.65 -21.33 6.57
CA LYS A 3 -16.56 -22.64 5.90
C LYS A 3 -17.93 -23.28 5.64
N LEU A 4 -18.81 -23.24 6.65
CA LEU A 4 -20.18 -23.77 6.55
C LEU A 4 -20.98 -23.06 5.46
N ASP A 5 -20.87 -21.73 5.34
CA ASP A 5 -21.51 -20.97 4.25
C ASP A 5 -21.05 -21.44 2.86
N LYS A 6 -19.76 -21.74 2.69
CA LYS A 6 -19.23 -22.21 1.39
C LYS A 6 -19.67 -23.63 1.07
N GLU A 7 -19.75 -24.49 2.09
CA GLU A 7 -20.28 -25.85 1.98
C GLU A 7 -21.76 -25.85 1.58
N GLU A 8 -22.58 -25.03 2.23
CA GLU A 8 -24.02 -24.90 1.94
C GLU A 8 -24.29 -24.40 0.51
N ARG A 9 -23.39 -23.56 -0.03
CA ARG A 9 -23.46 -23.06 -1.42
C ARG A 9 -22.90 -24.05 -2.46
N GLY A 10 -22.30 -25.17 -2.02
CA GLY A 10 -21.62 -26.12 -2.92
C GLY A 10 -20.41 -25.52 -3.65
N ALA A 11 -19.77 -24.49 -3.08
CA ALA A 11 -18.64 -23.80 -3.69
C ALA A 11 -17.31 -24.43 -3.30
N SER A 12 -16.32 -24.40 -4.19
CA SER A 12 -14.96 -24.83 -3.85
C SER A 12 -14.27 -23.76 -3.00
N TYR A 13 -13.72 -24.14 -1.85
CA TYR A 13 -13.08 -23.17 -0.94
C TYR A 13 -11.80 -23.70 -0.30
N LYS A 14 -10.92 -22.79 0.08
CA LYS A 14 -9.66 -23.08 0.78
C LYS A 14 -9.41 -22.09 1.90
N TYR A 15 -8.89 -22.60 3.01
CA TYR A 15 -8.38 -21.80 4.12
C TYR A 15 -6.90 -22.11 4.28
N VAL A 16 -6.05 -21.09 4.29
CA VAL A 16 -4.59 -21.21 4.39
C VAL A 16 -4.04 -20.20 5.38
N TRP A 17 -2.89 -20.49 5.97
CA TRP A 17 -2.27 -19.65 7.00
C TRP A 17 -0.74 -19.69 6.98
N ASN A 18 -0.14 -20.26 5.94
CA ASN A 18 1.31 -20.29 5.74
C ASN A 18 1.65 -20.35 4.23
N ASN A 19 2.93 -20.12 3.91
CA ASN A 19 3.45 -20.16 2.55
C ASN A 19 3.26 -21.50 1.84
N SER A 20 3.48 -22.63 2.53
CA SER A 20 3.32 -23.95 1.92
C SER A 20 1.89 -24.16 1.39
N ASP A 21 0.90 -23.91 2.25
CA ASP A 21 -0.51 -24.08 1.90
C ASP A 21 -0.96 -23.05 0.85
N PHE A 22 -0.48 -21.81 0.94
CA PHE A 22 -0.76 -20.74 -0.03
C PHE A 22 -0.22 -21.07 -1.43
N ASN A 23 1.02 -21.57 -1.50
CA ASN A 23 1.66 -21.93 -2.76
C ASN A 23 1.00 -23.15 -3.41
N ALA A 24 0.46 -24.07 -2.62
CA ALA A 24 -0.28 -25.24 -3.10
C ALA A 24 -1.68 -24.92 -3.68
N ILE A 25 -2.17 -23.68 -3.55
CA ILE A 25 -3.48 -23.29 -4.10
C ILE A 25 -3.45 -23.30 -5.63
N ASP A 26 -4.32 -24.14 -6.21
CA ASP A 26 -4.72 -24.10 -7.62
C ASP A 26 -5.80 -23.01 -7.82
N PRO A 27 -5.48 -21.86 -8.44
CA PRO A 27 -6.43 -20.77 -8.62
C PRO A 27 -7.59 -21.15 -9.53
N SER A 28 -7.37 -22.07 -10.48
CA SER A 28 -8.39 -22.47 -11.46
C SER A 28 -9.54 -23.23 -10.80
N LYS A 29 -9.28 -23.93 -9.68
CA LYS A 29 -10.23 -24.80 -8.97
C LYS A 29 -10.70 -24.25 -7.62
N THR A 30 -10.35 -23.02 -7.28
CA THR A 30 -10.69 -22.41 -5.98
C THR A 30 -11.64 -21.24 -6.21
N ASP A 31 -12.89 -21.33 -5.75
CA ASP A 31 -13.86 -20.25 -5.89
C ASP A 31 -13.74 -19.23 -4.75
N TYR A 32 -13.44 -19.71 -3.53
CA TYR A 32 -13.24 -18.87 -2.36
C TYR A 32 -11.93 -19.20 -1.64
N LEU A 33 -11.11 -18.20 -1.36
CA LEU A 33 -9.87 -18.34 -0.60
C LEU A 33 -9.89 -17.40 0.61
N LEU A 34 -9.70 -17.96 1.80
CA LEU A 34 -9.42 -17.19 3.02
C LEU A 34 -7.99 -17.48 3.48
N GLY A 35 -7.11 -16.50 3.33
CA GLY A 35 -5.73 -16.56 3.84
C GLY A 35 -5.60 -15.67 5.08
N LEU A 36 -5.26 -16.26 6.23
CA LEU A 36 -4.96 -15.53 7.47
C LEU A 36 -3.61 -16.03 8.00
N PHE A 37 -2.55 -15.27 7.79
CA PHE A 37 -1.17 -15.74 7.98
C PHE A 37 -0.59 -15.38 9.34
N GLN A 38 -1.18 -14.42 10.04
CA GLN A 38 -0.81 -14.02 11.40
C GLN A 38 -2.03 -13.92 12.30
N GLN A 39 -1.79 -13.90 13.61
CA GLN A 39 -2.83 -13.68 14.61
C GLN A 39 -3.36 -12.23 14.60
N ASP A 40 -2.51 -11.29 14.19
CA ASP A 40 -2.81 -9.87 14.10
C ASP A 40 -2.34 -9.35 12.73
N HIS A 41 -1.45 -8.36 12.69
CA HIS A 41 -0.84 -7.87 11.46
C HIS A 41 0.17 -8.86 10.88
N LEU A 42 0.35 -8.82 9.56
CA LEU A 42 1.52 -9.44 8.91
C LEU A 42 2.81 -8.81 9.44
N ASP A 43 3.91 -9.57 9.38
CA ASP A 43 5.22 -9.04 9.71
C ASP A 43 5.61 -7.91 8.73
N TYR A 44 6.58 -7.08 9.13
CA TYR A 44 7.14 -6.12 8.16
C TYR A 44 7.88 -6.92 7.08
N GLU A 45 7.91 -6.45 5.83
CA GLU A 45 8.61 -7.08 4.72
C GLU A 45 10.09 -7.33 5.05
N LEU A 46 10.73 -6.41 5.79
CA LEU A 46 12.11 -6.56 6.27
C LEU A 46 12.30 -7.67 7.31
N GLU A 47 11.22 -8.18 7.88
CA GLU A 47 11.20 -9.15 9.00
C GLU A 47 10.46 -10.44 8.64
N ARG A 48 9.80 -10.46 7.49
CA ARG A 48 8.92 -11.54 7.05
C ARG A 48 9.63 -12.88 7.02
N ASP A 49 9.03 -13.89 7.66
CA ASP A 49 9.48 -15.27 7.49
C ASP A 49 9.10 -15.77 6.09
N GLN A 50 10.12 -16.04 5.27
CA GLN A 50 9.97 -16.54 3.91
C GLN A 50 9.97 -18.07 3.85
N SER A 51 10.07 -18.76 4.99
CA SER A 51 10.01 -20.21 5.06
C SER A 51 8.63 -20.75 4.68
N GLU A 52 8.52 -22.06 4.49
CA GLU A 52 7.25 -22.75 4.26
C GLU A 52 6.19 -22.49 5.34
N LYS A 53 6.62 -22.16 6.56
CA LYS A 53 5.75 -21.86 7.71
C LYS A 53 5.45 -20.37 7.88
N GLY A 54 6.14 -19.52 7.13
CA GLY A 54 5.97 -18.08 7.18
C GLY A 54 4.80 -17.62 6.30
N GLU A 55 4.91 -16.40 5.78
CA GLU A 55 3.80 -15.70 5.13
C GLU A 55 4.16 -15.14 3.73
N PRO A 56 3.16 -15.02 2.84
CA PRO A 56 3.38 -14.48 1.50
C PRO A 56 3.56 -12.96 1.57
N SER A 57 4.36 -12.44 0.66
CA SER A 57 4.49 -10.99 0.42
C SER A 57 3.21 -10.42 -0.19
N LEU A 58 3.04 -9.09 -0.08
CA LEU A 58 1.94 -8.37 -0.71
C LEU A 58 1.83 -8.62 -2.23
N PRO A 59 2.92 -8.58 -3.04
CA PRO A 59 2.84 -8.93 -4.46
C PRO A 59 2.39 -10.39 -4.72
N GLU A 60 2.77 -11.35 -3.87
CA GLU A 60 2.31 -12.74 -3.99
C GLU A 60 0.81 -12.85 -3.71
N LEU A 61 0.30 -12.14 -2.69
CA LEU A 61 -1.12 -12.05 -2.38
C LEU A 61 -1.91 -11.46 -3.56
N VAL A 62 -1.46 -10.34 -4.13
CA VAL A 62 -2.09 -9.71 -5.29
C VAL A 62 -2.14 -10.66 -6.49
N ARG A 63 -1.02 -11.31 -6.79
CA ARG A 63 -0.93 -12.29 -7.88
C ARG A 63 -1.96 -13.41 -7.71
N LYS A 64 -2.07 -14.01 -6.52
CA LYS A 64 -3.03 -15.10 -6.27
C LYS A 64 -4.48 -14.59 -6.31
N ALA A 65 -4.76 -13.42 -5.75
CA ALA A 65 -6.09 -12.82 -5.76
C ALA A 65 -6.57 -12.58 -7.19
N ILE A 66 -5.75 -11.93 -8.05
CA ILE A 66 -6.09 -11.69 -9.46
C ILE A 66 -6.30 -13.02 -10.21
N GLN A 67 -5.45 -14.02 -9.99
CA GLN A 67 -5.60 -15.34 -10.62
C GLN A 67 -6.94 -16.04 -10.28
N ILE A 68 -7.46 -15.84 -9.07
CA ILE A 68 -8.75 -16.40 -8.65
C ILE A 68 -9.91 -15.54 -9.18
N LEU A 69 -9.84 -14.23 -8.98
CA LEU A 69 -10.93 -13.30 -9.29
C LEU A 69 -11.18 -13.16 -10.80
N ARG A 70 -10.13 -13.25 -11.63
CA ARG A 70 -10.26 -13.14 -13.09
C ARG A 70 -11.08 -14.24 -13.76
N LYS A 71 -11.44 -15.29 -13.03
CA LYS A 71 -12.39 -16.31 -13.51
C LYS A 71 -13.80 -15.75 -13.72
N ASN A 72 -14.16 -14.65 -13.07
CA ASN A 72 -15.45 -14.01 -13.27
C ASN A 72 -15.43 -13.14 -14.53
N GLU A 73 -16.13 -13.58 -15.58
CA GLU A 73 -16.25 -12.86 -16.86
C GLU A 73 -16.95 -11.49 -16.70
N ASN A 74 -17.71 -11.26 -15.62
CA ASN A 74 -18.38 -9.99 -15.37
C ASN A 74 -17.49 -8.92 -14.72
N GLY A 75 -16.21 -9.20 -14.48
CA GLY A 75 -15.32 -8.29 -13.77
C GLY A 75 -15.07 -8.69 -12.31
N PHE A 76 -14.15 -7.98 -11.67
CA PHE A 76 -13.93 -8.06 -10.22
C PHE A 76 -13.57 -6.68 -9.68
N PHE A 77 -13.80 -6.51 -8.38
CA PHE A 77 -13.20 -5.46 -7.57
C PHE A 77 -12.16 -6.11 -6.65
N LEU A 78 -10.96 -5.56 -6.59
CA LEU A 78 -9.94 -5.98 -5.65
C LEU A 78 -9.41 -4.75 -4.90
N MET A 79 -9.37 -4.85 -3.57
CA MET A 79 -8.70 -3.87 -2.71
C MET A 79 -7.43 -4.49 -2.15
N VAL A 80 -6.33 -3.75 -2.25
CA VAL A 80 -5.00 -4.18 -1.79
C VAL A 80 -4.46 -3.06 -0.92
N GLU A 81 -3.89 -3.42 0.23
CA GLU A 81 -3.49 -2.44 1.24
C GLU A 81 -2.03 -2.64 1.65
N GLY A 82 -1.21 -1.59 1.51
CA GLY A 82 0.13 -1.52 2.08
C GLY A 82 0.11 -1.07 3.54
N GLY A 83 -0.70 -1.71 4.40
CA GLY A 83 -1.11 -1.12 5.68
C GLY A 83 0.00 -0.99 6.73
N ARG A 84 1.12 -1.70 6.55
CA ARG A 84 2.29 -1.59 7.45
C ARG A 84 3.14 -0.34 7.18
N ILE A 85 2.89 0.41 6.09
CA ILE A 85 3.53 1.71 5.85
C ILE A 85 3.22 2.66 7.01
N ASP A 86 1.94 2.76 7.40
CA ASP A 86 1.45 3.57 8.51
C ASP A 86 2.10 3.17 9.84
N HIS A 87 2.10 1.88 10.17
CA HIS A 87 2.76 1.36 11.37
C HIS A 87 4.25 1.72 11.44
N GLY A 88 4.95 1.64 10.31
CA GLY A 88 6.36 2.03 10.24
C GLY A 88 6.57 3.51 10.55
N HIS A 89 5.65 4.37 10.11
CA HIS A 89 5.69 5.80 10.43
C HIS A 89 5.34 6.08 11.89
N HIS A 90 4.27 5.46 12.43
CA HIS A 90 3.89 5.55 13.84
C HIS A 90 5.03 5.19 14.79
N ASP A 91 5.79 4.15 14.47
CA ASP A 91 6.99 3.72 15.21
C ASP A 91 8.18 4.68 15.05
N GLY A 92 8.09 5.67 14.16
CA GLY A 92 9.19 6.55 13.78
C GLY A 92 10.31 5.82 13.03
N LYS A 93 10.01 4.69 12.38
CA LYS A 93 10.96 3.79 11.70
C LYS A 93 10.81 3.90 10.18
N ALA A 94 11.36 4.98 9.63
CA ALA A 94 11.24 5.29 8.21
C ALA A 94 11.79 4.18 7.29
N LYS A 95 12.80 3.42 7.71
CA LYS A 95 13.30 2.28 6.93
C LYS A 95 12.20 1.23 6.72
N LYS A 96 11.43 0.89 7.75
CA LYS A 96 10.29 -0.03 7.62
C LYS A 96 9.21 0.57 6.72
N ALA A 97 8.77 1.79 6.99
CA ALA A 97 7.74 2.46 6.18
C ALA A 97 8.10 2.51 4.67
N LEU A 98 9.35 2.82 4.34
CA LEU A 98 9.82 2.86 2.95
C LEU A 98 9.87 1.48 2.31
N TYR A 99 10.31 0.43 3.02
CA TYR A 99 10.33 -0.92 2.47
C TYR A 99 8.93 -1.53 2.31
N GLU A 100 7.98 -1.19 3.20
CA GLU A 100 6.56 -1.51 2.98
C GLU A 100 6.01 -0.79 1.73
N THR A 101 6.43 0.46 1.53
CA THR A 101 6.07 1.23 0.32
C THR A 101 6.61 0.57 -0.95
N LEU A 102 7.84 0.02 -0.92
CA LEU A 102 8.39 -0.76 -2.03
C LEU A 102 7.61 -2.07 -2.25
N SER A 103 7.17 -2.75 -1.19
CA SER A 103 6.32 -3.95 -1.32
C SER A 103 4.97 -3.63 -1.98
N LEU A 104 4.35 -2.49 -1.62
CA LEU A 104 3.16 -1.99 -2.30
C LEU A 104 3.44 -1.65 -3.76
N GLU A 105 4.59 -1.04 -4.05
CA GLU A 105 5.01 -0.73 -5.42
C GLU A 105 5.14 -2.01 -6.28
N ASP A 106 5.75 -3.05 -5.73
CA ASP A 106 5.85 -4.36 -6.40
C ASP A 106 4.47 -5.01 -6.59
N ALA A 107 3.57 -4.87 -5.62
CA ALA A 107 2.19 -5.32 -5.76
C ALA A 107 1.42 -4.58 -6.87
N VAL A 108 1.63 -3.27 -7.04
CA VAL A 108 1.09 -2.49 -8.16
C VAL A 108 1.67 -3.00 -9.49
N ARG A 109 2.98 -3.26 -9.56
CA ARG A 109 3.62 -3.82 -10.76
C ARG A 109 3.05 -5.18 -11.14
N GLU A 110 2.86 -6.06 -10.16
CA GLU A 110 2.24 -7.37 -10.37
C GLU A 110 0.82 -7.25 -10.92
N ALA A 111 0.02 -6.34 -10.36
CA ALA A 111 -1.31 -6.08 -10.86
C ALA A 111 -1.32 -5.58 -12.30
N VAL A 112 -0.49 -4.59 -12.62
CA VAL A 112 -0.33 -4.07 -13.99
C VAL A 112 0.10 -5.19 -14.95
N ALA A 113 1.00 -6.08 -14.52
CA ALA A 113 1.46 -7.18 -15.36
C ALA A 113 0.40 -8.27 -15.58
N LEU A 114 -0.55 -8.42 -14.66
CA LEU A 114 -1.57 -9.47 -14.68
C LEU A 114 -2.90 -9.02 -15.25
N THR A 115 -3.10 -7.75 -15.57
CA THR A 115 -4.37 -7.19 -16.04
C THR A 115 -4.20 -6.47 -17.38
N ASP A 116 -5.29 -6.36 -18.14
CA ASP A 116 -5.30 -5.59 -19.39
C ASP A 116 -5.80 -4.16 -19.10
N GLU A 117 -4.99 -3.18 -19.50
CA GLU A 117 -5.25 -1.75 -19.29
C GLU A 117 -6.50 -1.26 -20.02
N GLU A 118 -6.94 -1.93 -21.08
CA GLU A 118 -8.16 -1.56 -21.81
C GLU A 118 -9.44 -1.93 -21.05
N GLU A 119 -9.36 -2.87 -20.11
CA GLU A 119 -10.49 -3.32 -19.29
C GLU A 119 -10.31 -3.03 -17.79
N THR A 120 -9.11 -2.67 -17.34
CA THR A 120 -8.80 -2.58 -15.91
C THR A 120 -8.45 -1.16 -15.47
N LEU A 121 -9.27 -0.58 -14.58
CA LEU A 121 -8.93 0.66 -13.89
C LEU A 121 -8.15 0.33 -12.62
N ILE A 122 -6.86 0.70 -12.59
CA ILE A 122 -5.99 0.64 -11.41
C ILE A 122 -5.89 2.04 -10.82
N VAL A 123 -6.26 2.19 -9.54
CA VAL A 123 -6.09 3.44 -8.77
C VAL A 123 -5.21 3.17 -7.56
N VAL A 124 -4.21 4.03 -7.36
CA VAL A 124 -3.30 4.02 -6.21
C VAL A 124 -3.45 5.34 -5.46
N THR A 125 -3.72 5.29 -4.17
CA THR A 125 -3.81 6.48 -3.31
C THR A 125 -3.44 6.13 -1.87
N ALA A 126 -3.24 7.13 -1.04
CA ALA A 126 -3.22 6.98 0.40
C ALA A 126 -4.56 7.40 1.02
N ASP A 127 -4.83 6.95 2.23
CA ASP A 127 -5.96 7.40 3.05
C ASP A 127 -5.63 8.70 3.81
N HIS A 128 -4.39 8.85 4.25
CA HIS A 128 -3.79 10.07 4.80
C HIS A 128 -2.26 10.03 4.63
N SER A 129 -1.58 11.10 5.07
CA SER A 129 -0.12 11.15 5.11
C SER A 129 0.41 10.91 6.54
N HIS A 130 1.68 11.23 6.77
CA HIS A 130 2.37 11.26 8.06
C HIS A 130 3.14 12.57 8.21
N VAL A 131 3.52 12.95 9.43
CA VAL A 131 4.39 14.11 9.66
C VAL A 131 5.86 13.79 9.36
N PHE A 132 6.08 13.02 8.30
CA PHE A 132 7.35 12.57 7.74
C PHE A 132 7.97 13.65 6.85
N ASN A 133 9.25 13.92 7.04
CA ASN A 133 9.95 15.00 6.35
C ASN A 133 11.22 14.49 5.69
N ILE A 134 11.47 14.96 4.46
CA ILE A 134 12.75 14.82 3.76
C ILE A 134 13.49 16.15 3.88
N ALA A 135 14.47 16.20 4.77
CA ALA A 135 15.15 17.41 5.20
C ALA A 135 16.55 17.59 4.60
N GLY A 136 17.08 18.80 4.80
CA GLY A 136 18.45 19.18 4.48
C GLY A 136 18.67 19.58 3.03
N TYR A 137 19.94 19.43 2.60
CA TYR A 137 20.37 19.54 1.20
C TYR A 137 21.30 18.37 0.87
N PRO A 138 20.81 17.10 0.92
CA PRO A 138 21.63 15.93 0.61
C PRO A 138 22.13 15.99 -0.84
N LYS A 139 23.33 15.46 -1.06
CA LYS A 139 23.91 15.33 -2.41
C LYS A 139 23.12 14.28 -3.19
N ARG A 140 23.05 14.39 -4.51
CA ARG A 140 22.46 13.34 -5.35
C ARG A 140 23.20 12.01 -5.12
N GLY A 141 22.45 10.95 -4.83
CA GLY A 141 23.02 9.63 -4.52
C GLY A 141 23.38 9.43 -3.04
N ASN A 142 23.13 10.42 -2.17
CA ASN A 142 23.15 10.19 -0.73
C ASN A 142 22.11 9.13 -0.35
N ASP A 143 22.46 8.25 0.58
CA ASP A 143 21.49 7.30 1.14
C ASP A 143 20.36 8.09 1.80
N ILE A 144 19.11 7.78 1.44
CA ILE A 144 17.93 8.44 2.00
C ILE A 144 17.83 8.20 3.51
N LEU A 145 18.31 7.06 4.01
CA LEU A 145 18.33 6.72 5.44
C LEU A 145 19.55 7.30 6.17
N GLY A 146 20.50 7.88 5.43
CA GLY A 146 21.75 8.40 5.97
C GLY A 146 21.63 9.79 6.59
N VAL A 147 22.71 10.20 7.25
CA VAL A 147 22.93 11.59 7.65
C VAL A 147 23.03 12.50 6.43
N VAL A 148 22.61 13.75 6.60
CA VAL A 148 22.87 14.79 5.60
C VAL A 148 24.37 15.11 5.64
N ASP A 149 25.08 14.79 4.56
CA ASP A 149 26.46 15.24 4.32
C ASP A 149 26.42 16.69 3.77
N PRO A 150 26.71 17.71 4.61
CA PRO A 150 26.59 19.09 4.16
C PRO A 150 27.69 19.41 3.16
N LEU A 151 27.30 19.93 1.99
CA LEU A 151 28.25 20.40 0.97
C LEU A 151 29.24 21.46 1.48
N PHE A 152 28.86 22.22 2.52
CA PHE A 152 29.73 23.19 3.18
C PHE A 152 29.56 23.17 4.70
N ARG A 153 30.67 23.27 5.44
CA ARG A 153 30.71 23.23 6.92
C ARG A 153 29.84 24.29 7.61
N GLN A 154 29.57 25.42 6.94
CA GLN A 154 28.69 26.48 7.47
C GLN A 154 27.20 26.09 7.57
N TRP A 155 26.79 24.97 6.95
CA TRP A 155 25.41 24.45 6.99
C TRP A 155 25.25 23.37 8.06
N TYR A 156 26.30 23.16 8.85
CA TYR A 156 26.25 22.24 9.96
C TYR A 156 25.32 22.81 11.06
N PRO A 157 24.51 21.97 11.72
CA PRO A 157 23.58 22.45 12.74
C PRO A 157 24.25 23.23 13.87
N LEU A 158 23.54 24.21 14.42
CA LEU A 158 24.04 25.14 15.44
C LEU A 158 24.43 24.45 16.76
N ASP A 159 23.85 23.29 17.04
CA ASP A 159 24.16 22.47 18.21
C ASP A 159 25.36 21.53 17.99
N GLY A 160 25.98 21.56 16.81
CA GLY A 160 27.17 20.76 16.51
C GLY A 160 26.90 19.27 16.29
N LYS A 161 25.64 18.85 16.12
CA LYS A 161 25.26 17.45 15.89
C LYS A 161 24.86 17.20 14.44
N ALA A 162 25.14 16.03 13.86
CA ALA A 162 24.61 15.69 12.53
C ALA A 162 23.10 15.43 12.57
N TYR A 163 22.40 15.34 11.45
CA TYR A 163 20.99 14.93 11.40
C TYR A 163 20.72 14.07 10.17
N THR A 164 19.72 13.21 10.25
CA THR A 164 19.28 12.34 9.15
C THR A 164 18.54 13.11 8.08
N THR A 165 18.62 12.62 6.84
CA THR A 165 17.81 13.17 5.74
C THR A 165 16.31 13.00 6.04
N LEU A 166 15.93 11.91 6.71
CA LEU A 166 14.56 11.66 7.14
C LEU A 166 14.36 12.06 8.59
N LEU A 167 13.27 12.77 8.88
CA LEU A 167 12.87 13.22 10.21
C LEU A 167 11.36 13.17 10.34
N TYR A 168 10.85 13.25 11.57
CA TYR A 168 9.43 13.45 11.83
C TYR A 168 9.18 14.73 12.61
N ALA A 169 8.01 15.37 12.44
CA ALA A 169 7.67 16.54 13.23
C ALA A 169 7.40 16.16 14.70
N ASN A 170 6.80 14.99 14.95
CA ASN A 170 6.54 14.42 16.26
C ASN A 170 6.73 12.90 16.25
N GLY A 171 6.71 12.25 17.41
CA GLY A 171 6.81 10.79 17.50
C GLY A 171 7.86 10.29 18.50
N PRO A 172 8.16 8.99 18.50
CA PRO A 172 8.96 8.34 19.53
C PRO A 172 10.46 8.68 19.48
N GLY A 173 10.94 9.23 18.36
CA GLY A 173 12.36 9.58 18.20
C GLY A 173 12.82 10.84 18.93
N PHE A 174 11.97 11.51 19.70
CA PHE A 174 12.39 12.67 20.49
C PHE A 174 13.20 12.21 21.72
N ASN A 175 14.40 12.76 21.90
CA ASN A 175 15.21 12.47 23.08
C ASN A 175 14.70 13.22 24.32
N THR A 176 14.11 12.48 25.27
CA THR A 176 13.51 13.02 26.50
C THR A 176 14.49 13.15 27.68
N SER A 177 15.78 12.79 27.51
CA SER A 177 16.79 12.85 28.60
C SER A 177 17.18 14.27 29.04
N GLY A 178 16.80 15.29 28.27
CA GLY A 178 17.23 16.67 28.49
C GLY A 178 18.59 17.03 27.87
N ALA A 179 19.29 16.08 27.24
CA ALA A 179 20.59 16.29 26.57
C ALA A 179 20.48 16.92 25.15
N GLY A 180 19.29 17.39 24.78
CA GLY A 180 18.95 17.77 23.40
C GLY A 180 18.76 16.55 22.50
N ARG A 181 18.62 16.77 21.19
CA ARG A 181 18.44 15.69 20.21
C ARG A 181 19.65 14.74 20.17
N THR A 182 19.40 13.47 19.85
CA THR A 182 20.45 12.48 19.63
C THR A 182 21.24 12.83 18.37
N ASP A 183 22.57 12.71 18.44
CA ASP A 183 23.41 12.80 17.25
C ASP A 183 23.44 11.44 16.54
N PRO A 184 22.91 11.30 15.31
CA PRO A 184 22.95 10.03 14.57
C PRO A 184 24.37 9.49 14.35
N LEU A 185 25.42 10.32 14.42
CA LEU A 185 26.79 9.84 14.33
C LEU A 185 27.28 9.10 15.58
N GLU A 186 26.64 9.31 16.74
CA GLU A 186 26.89 8.50 17.95
C GLU A 186 26.29 7.09 17.81
N GLU A 187 25.36 6.91 16.87
CA GLU A 187 24.66 5.65 16.58
C GLU A 187 24.98 5.15 15.16
N VAL A 188 26.16 5.47 14.62
CA VAL A 188 26.50 5.23 13.21
C VAL A 188 26.35 3.76 12.78
N ASP A 189 26.68 2.83 13.68
CA ASP A 189 26.54 1.38 13.43
C ASP A 189 25.08 0.96 13.30
N ASN A 190 24.15 1.72 13.91
CA ASN A 190 22.72 1.45 13.93
C ASN A 190 21.94 2.31 12.92
N LEU A 191 22.56 3.27 12.25
CA LEU A 191 21.86 4.22 11.36
C LEU A 191 21.08 3.52 10.24
N HIS A 192 21.57 2.36 9.80
CA HIS A 192 20.94 1.53 8.78
C HIS A 192 20.19 0.33 9.36
N ASP A 193 20.06 0.22 10.69
CA ASP A 193 19.26 -0.82 11.31
C ASP A 193 17.77 -0.64 10.96
N LYS A 194 17.05 -1.75 10.81
CA LYS A 194 15.60 -1.74 10.51
C LYS A 194 14.76 -1.15 11.64
N ASP A 195 15.30 -1.11 12.85
CA ASP A 195 14.67 -0.59 14.05
C ASP A 195 15.22 0.79 14.47
N TYR A 196 16.05 1.44 13.63
CA TYR A 196 16.46 2.82 13.85
C TYR A 196 15.26 3.77 13.82
N VAL A 197 15.12 4.58 14.88
CA VAL A 197 14.02 5.54 15.05
C VAL A 197 14.53 6.94 14.70
N GLN A 198 13.97 7.57 13.67
CA GLN A 198 14.39 8.91 13.27
C GLN A 198 14.02 9.94 14.33
N ASN A 199 14.90 10.92 14.53
CA ASN A 199 14.66 12.06 15.42
C ASN A 199 13.33 12.76 15.10
N SER A 200 12.63 13.18 16.15
CA SER A 200 11.41 13.97 16.04
C SER A 200 11.46 15.26 16.86
N GLY A 201 10.58 16.23 16.54
CA GLY A 201 10.53 17.55 17.18
C GLY A 201 9.64 17.63 18.44
N VAL A 202 8.59 16.82 18.52
CA VAL A 202 7.67 16.75 19.66
C VAL A 202 7.57 15.31 20.18
N PRO A 203 7.82 15.06 21.48
CA PRO A 203 7.81 13.70 22.02
C PRO A 203 6.40 13.12 22.08
N LEU A 204 6.19 12.00 21.40
CA LEU A 204 4.98 11.18 21.48
C LEU A 204 5.37 9.70 21.49
N LYS A 205 4.50 8.84 22.01
CA LYS A 205 4.72 7.37 21.94
C LYS A 205 4.52 6.80 20.54
N SER A 206 3.69 7.47 19.76
CA SER A 206 3.36 7.16 18.38
C SER A 206 3.41 8.48 17.62
N GLU A 207 4.06 8.47 16.46
CA GLU A 207 3.96 9.59 15.52
C GLU A 207 2.51 9.78 15.06
N THR A 208 2.15 10.98 14.59
CA THR A 208 0.79 11.30 14.13
C THR A 208 0.67 11.34 12.61
N HIS A 209 -0.51 11.02 12.07
CA HIS A 209 -0.82 11.25 10.67
C HIS A 209 -0.57 12.70 10.24
N GLY A 210 -0.29 12.88 8.95
CA GLY A 210 -0.21 14.14 8.23
C GLY A 210 -1.56 14.50 7.63
N GLY A 211 -1.89 15.79 7.66
CA GLY A 211 -3.17 16.32 7.18
C GLY A 211 -3.10 17.03 5.83
N GLU A 212 -1.95 16.96 5.15
CA GLU A 212 -1.78 17.46 3.79
C GLU A 212 -2.42 16.54 2.75
N ASP A 213 -2.70 17.10 1.58
CA ASP A 213 -3.26 16.37 0.45
C ASP A 213 -2.35 15.20 0.04
N VAL A 214 -2.97 14.04 -0.23
CA VAL A 214 -2.30 12.85 -0.74
C VAL A 214 -2.53 12.68 -2.23
N ALA A 215 -1.57 12.04 -2.91
CA ALA A 215 -1.65 11.82 -4.35
C ALA A 215 -2.61 10.67 -4.70
N ILE A 216 -3.31 10.83 -5.83
CA ILE A 216 -4.08 9.76 -6.48
C ILE A 216 -3.45 9.53 -7.86
N TYR A 217 -3.03 8.30 -8.12
CA TYR A 217 -2.55 7.85 -9.42
C TYR A 217 -3.58 6.91 -10.03
N ALA A 218 -3.80 7.01 -11.34
CA ALA A 218 -4.80 6.20 -12.04
C ALA A 218 -4.32 5.77 -13.42
N LYS A 219 -4.70 4.56 -13.81
CA LYS A 219 -4.39 3.98 -15.11
C LYS A 219 -5.53 3.07 -15.58
N GLY A 220 -5.90 3.13 -16.87
CA GLY A 220 -6.99 2.33 -17.46
C GLY A 220 -8.28 3.10 -17.76
N PRO A 221 -9.44 2.43 -17.91
CA PRO A 221 -10.68 3.04 -18.35
C PRO A 221 -11.14 4.17 -17.45
N MET A 222 -11.46 5.30 -18.05
CA MET A 222 -11.89 6.52 -17.35
C MET A 222 -10.87 7.13 -16.36
N ALA A 223 -9.60 6.70 -16.37
CA ALA A 223 -8.57 7.26 -15.50
C ALA A 223 -8.38 8.78 -15.67
N HIS A 224 -8.71 9.33 -16.85
CA HIS A 224 -8.68 10.77 -17.12
C HIS A 224 -9.65 11.60 -16.27
N LEU A 225 -10.63 10.96 -15.60
CA LEU A 225 -11.50 11.63 -14.64
C LEU A 225 -10.77 11.95 -13.32
N ILE A 226 -9.69 11.23 -12.99
CA ILE A 226 -8.86 11.54 -11.83
C ILE A 226 -7.91 12.68 -12.22
N HIS A 227 -8.31 13.91 -11.86
CA HIS A 227 -7.57 15.13 -12.20
C HIS A 227 -7.73 16.21 -11.13
N GLY A 228 -6.79 17.16 -11.12
CA GLY A 228 -6.87 18.36 -10.26
C GLY A 228 -6.77 18.04 -8.77
N VAL A 229 -7.52 18.79 -7.96
CA VAL A 229 -7.66 18.60 -6.52
C VAL A 229 -9.10 18.19 -6.25
N GLN A 230 -9.27 17.07 -5.53
CA GLN A 230 -10.57 16.44 -5.31
C GLN A 230 -10.73 16.07 -3.85
N GLU A 231 -11.97 16.04 -3.39
CA GLU A 231 -12.32 15.44 -2.09
C GLU A 231 -12.07 13.92 -2.12
N GLN A 232 -11.58 13.32 -1.04
CA GLN A 232 -11.20 11.90 -1.05
C GLN A 232 -12.35 10.94 -1.45
N HIS A 233 -13.58 11.25 -1.05
CA HIS A 233 -14.76 10.43 -1.41
C HIS A 233 -15.02 10.40 -2.93
N TYR A 234 -14.47 11.35 -3.70
CA TYR A 234 -14.52 11.39 -5.16
C TYR A 234 -13.96 10.11 -5.80
N VAL A 235 -12.92 9.50 -5.20
CA VAL A 235 -12.28 8.28 -5.72
C VAL A 235 -13.31 7.17 -5.90
N ALA A 236 -14.13 6.91 -4.87
CA ALA A 236 -15.17 5.89 -4.92
C ALA A 236 -16.22 6.19 -6.00
N HIS A 237 -16.57 7.47 -6.20
CA HIS A 237 -17.53 7.86 -7.24
C HIS A 237 -16.99 7.63 -8.65
N VAL A 238 -15.72 7.98 -8.92
CA VAL A 238 -15.10 7.73 -10.23
C VAL A 238 -15.03 6.25 -10.53
N MET A 239 -14.63 5.44 -9.55
CA MET A 239 -14.56 3.99 -9.72
C MET A 239 -15.94 3.38 -9.97
N ALA A 240 -16.95 3.81 -9.22
CA ALA A 240 -18.32 3.35 -9.42
C ALA A 240 -18.87 3.77 -10.80
N TYR A 241 -18.47 4.94 -11.30
CA TYR A 241 -18.82 5.43 -12.62
C TYR A 241 -18.13 4.61 -13.72
N ALA A 242 -16.81 4.39 -13.61
CA ALA A 242 -16.01 3.63 -14.56
C ALA A 242 -16.46 2.17 -14.71
N SER A 243 -16.90 1.53 -13.61
CA SER A 243 -17.41 0.14 -13.61
C SER A 243 -18.92 0.01 -13.80
N CYS A 244 -19.65 1.12 -14.01
CA CYS A 244 -21.10 1.06 -14.23
C CYS A 244 -21.87 0.40 -13.07
N VAL A 245 -21.42 0.57 -11.83
CA VAL A 245 -22.06 -0.04 -10.64
C VAL A 245 -22.85 0.98 -9.83
N GLY A 246 -23.66 0.48 -8.89
CA GLY A 246 -24.47 1.32 -8.01
C GLY A 246 -25.44 2.22 -8.77
N GLN A 247 -25.36 3.54 -8.53
CA GLN A 247 -26.19 4.54 -9.18
C GLN A 247 -25.81 4.81 -10.65
N ASN A 248 -24.65 4.32 -11.11
CA ASN A 248 -24.12 4.58 -12.46
C ASN A 248 -24.43 3.44 -13.46
N LYS A 249 -25.31 2.50 -13.14
CA LYS A 249 -25.63 1.33 -14.00
C LYS A 249 -26.09 1.71 -15.42
N ASP A 250 -26.78 2.83 -15.56
CA ASP A 250 -27.31 3.26 -16.85
C ASP A 250 -26.31 4.05 -17.69
N HIS A 251 -25.20 4.53 -17.10
CA HIS A 251 -24.16 5.27 -17.81
C HIS A 251 -23.61 4.47 -19.00
N CYS A 252 -23.35 3.18 -18.79
CA CYS A 252 -22.78 2.30 -19.80
C CYS A 252 -23.82 1.64 -20.72
N ARG A 253 -25.11 1.91 -20.51
CA ARG A 253 -26.18 1.45 -21.41
C ARG A 253 -26.42 2.40 -22.57
N GLN A 254 -26.11 3.69 -22.41
CA GLN A 254 -26.43 4.71 -23.41
C GLN A 254 -25.51 4.67 -24.66
N THR A 255 -24.35 4.04 -24.58
CA THR A 255 -23.41 3.88 -25.71
C THR A 255 -23.85 2.84 -26.75
N ASN A 256 -24.76 1.92 -26.43
CA ASN A 256 -25.22 0.88 -27.37
C ASN A 256 -26.28 1.33 -28.40
N THR A 257 -26.73 2.59 -28.37
CA THR A 257 -27.74 3.08 -29.33
C THR A 257 -27.14 3.84 -30.53
N ALA A 258 -25.83 4.02 -30.58
CA ALA A 258 -25.15 4.79 -31.62
C ALA A 258 -23.94 4.08 -32.25
N SER A 259 -24.01 2.77 -32.50
CA SER A 259 -23.06 2.10 -33.42
C SER A 259 -23.52 0.70 -33.81
N SER A 260 -24.49 0.60 -34.73
CA SER A 260 -24.44 -0.50 -35.69
C SER A 260 -23.25 -0.22 -36.61
N LEU A 261 -22.18 -1.03 -36.51
CA LEU A 261 -20.96 -1.10 -37.35
C LEU A 261 -19.63 -0.92 -36.56
N HIS A 262 -19.37 -1.71 -35.52
CA HIS A 262 -18.11 -2.46 -35.34
C HIS A 262 -18.12 -3.26 -34.02
N ASN A 263 -17.74 -4.53 -34.15
CA ASN A 263 -17.40 -5.57 -33.17
C ASN A 263 -17.63 -5.37 -31.65
N ASN A 264 -18.28 -6.40 -31.09
CA ASN A 264 -18.45 -6.71 -29.67
C ASN A 264 -17.14 -6.66 -28.86
N PHE A 265 -16.87 -5.58 -28.12
CA PHE A 265 -15.69 -5.46 -27.24
C PHE A 265 -15.91 -4.63 -25.97
N PHE A 266 -17.11 -4.67 -25.36
CA PHE A 266 -17.32 -4.07 -24.04
C PHE A 266 -18.20 -4.99 -23.20
N ASN A 267 -17.60 -5.83 -22.35
CA ASN A 267 -18.37 -6.54 -21.32
C ASN A 267 -17.64 -6.89 -20.02
N SER A 268 -16.43 -6.42 -19.79
CA SER A 268 -15.73 -6.69 -18.53
C SER A 268 -14.93 -5.44 -18.18
N CYS A 269 -15.31 -4.74 -17.11
CA CYS A 269 -14.47 -3.71 -16.50
C CYS A 269 -14.01 -4.25 -15.15
N PHE A 270 -12.71 -4.46 -15.03
CA PHE A 270 -12.05 -4.91 -13.82
C PHE A 270 -11.57 -3.67 -13.06
N ILE A 271 -11.78 -3.63 -11.75
CA ILE A 271 -11.34 -2.49 -10.93
C ILE A 271 -10.40 -3.00 -9.85
N LEU A 272 -9.22 -2.41 -9.78
CA LEU A 272 -8.26 -2.63 -8.71
C LEU A 272 -7.99 -1.34 -7.97
N LEU A 273 -8.19 -1.37 -6.66
CA LEU A 273 -7.89 -0.28 -5.75
C LEU A 273 -6.71 -0.69 -4.87
N LEU A 274 -5.65 0.10 -4.89
CA LEU A 274 -4.51 -0.05 -4.00
C LEU A 274 -4.50 1.14 -3.03
N PHE A 275 -4.70 0.86 -1.75
CA PHE A 275 -4.68 1.84 -0.67
C PHE A 275 -3.45 1.66 0.22
N VAL A 276 -3.07 2.74 0.89
CA VAL A 276 -2.46 2.68 2.22
C VAL A 276 -3.62 2.93 3.18
N ASN A 277 -3.90 2.03 4.13
CA ASN A 277 -4.84 2.29 5.21
C ASN A 277 -4.46 1.44 6.45
N CYS A 278 -5.00 1.85 7.59
CA CYS A 278 -4.88 1.25 8.89
C CYS A 278 -6.29 1.20 9.49
N LEU A 279 -7.04 0.14 9.18
CA LEU A 279 -8.30 -0.15 9.84
C LEU A 279 -8.41 -1.66 10.06
N PHE A 280 -8.30 -2.05 11.32
CA PHE A 280 -8.66 -3.36 11.88
C PHE A 280 -9.91 -3.91 11.16
N TYR A 281 -9.73 -4.81 10.20
CA TYR A 281 -10.58 -5.95 9.84
C TYR A 281 -10.03 -6.53 8.54
N ALA A 282 -9.15 -7.52 8.66
CA ALA A 282 -8.87 -8.43 7.56
C ALA A 282 -10.16 -9.17 7.18
N ILE A 283 -10.90 -8.64 6.21
CA ILE A 283 -11.97 -9.35 5.53
C ILE A 283 -11.75 -9.18 4.03
N PHE A 284 -10.99 -10.10 3.45
CA PHE A 284 -11.21 -10.49 2.06
C PHE A 284 -12.60 -11.15 2.01
N LEU A 285 -13.57 -10.49 1.39
CA LEU A 285 -14.90 -11.05 1.11
C LEU A 285 -14.89 -11.95 -0.12
#